data_AF-A0A813K3B6-F1
#
_entry.id   AF-A0A813K3B6-F1
#
_cell.length_a   1.000
_cell.length_b   1.000
_cell.length_c   1.000
_cell.angle_alpha   90.00
_cell.angle_beta   90.00
_cell.angle_gamma   90.00
#
_symmetry.space_group_name_H-M   'P 1'
#
loop_
_entity.id
_entity.type
_entity.pdbx_description
1 polymer ?
#
loop_
_entity_poly.entity_id
_entity_poly.type
_entity_poly.pdbx_seq_one_letter_code
_entity_poly.pdbx_strand_id
1 'polypeptide(L)'
;VVVAIGESLEEREGGKTNEVNERQLAPVLKSIKVEEWSKIVIAYEPVWAIGTGKVATPDQAEETQAAIRAYIAKAVSDEVAEKVRIQYGGSVTPENCAELISKPNIDGFLVGGASLKASFMDIILKSIPPTPLKKPTFVSVKTLNPGSRGVNFMVKCTKAAAPAEGTEGVFEAQVGDDTGVVTVSFRDKELCSVCTEGASIRIQNASVKMVKGYVRLSVDKWAAFKAADSPLDFEVKAKNDMSTTEYELVAS
;
A
#
# COMPACT_ATOMS: atom_id res chain seq x y z
N VAL A 1 -16.72 12.56 -14.56
CA VAL A 1 -17.01 14.02 -14.44
C VAL A 1 -16.82 14.40 -12.99
N VAL A 2 -16.26 15.59 -12.71
CA VAL A 2 -16.22 16.17 -11.36
C VAL A 2 -17.21 17.33 -11.35
N VAL A 3 -18.24 17.25 -10.52
CA VAL A 3 -19.28 18.27 -10.36
C VAL A 3 -18.92 19.14 -9.17
N ALA A 4 -18.49 20.37 -9.43
CA ALA A 4 -18.17 21.34 -8.39
C ALA A 4 -19.44 22.09 -7.94
N ILE A 5 -19.66 22.14 -6.62
CA ILE A 5 -20.76 22.87 -5.98
C ILE A 5 -20.24 23.58 -4.72
N GLY A 6 -20.91 24.65 -4.33
CA GLY A 6 -20.59 25.37 -3.11
C GLY A 6 -21.26 26.73 -3.01
N GLU A 7 -21.32 27.23 -1.79
CA GLU A 7 -21.95 28.48 -1.42
C GLU A 7 -20.95 29.63 -1.26
N SER A 8 -21.41 30.85 -1.49
CA SER A 8 -20.70 32.09 -1.16
C SER A 8 -20.72 32.38 0.34
N LEU A 9 -19.95 33.40 0.78
CA LEU A 9 -19.88 33.76 2.20
C LEU A 9 -21.23 34.29 2.71
N GLU A 10 -21.90 35.11 1.92
CA GLU A 10 -23.23 35.64 2.24
C GLU A 10 -24.26 34.52 2.37
N GLU A 11 -24.21 33.52 1.49
CA GLU A 11 -25.09 32.35 1.58
C GLU A 11 -24.78 31.50 2.83
N ARG A 12 -23.51 31.33 3.21
CA ARG A 12 -23.10 30.64 4.46
C ARG A 12 -23.62 31.39 5.69
N GLU A 13 -23.31 32.67 5.80
CA GLU A 13 -23.69 33.52 6.94
C GLU A 13 -25.22 33.69 7.05
N GLY A 14 -25.93 33.61 5.92
CA GLY A 14 -27.39 33.57 5.86
C GLY A 14 -28.01 32.20 6.14
N GLY A 15 -27.24 31.16 6.45
CA GLY A 15 -27.75 29.81 6.75
C GLY A 15 -28.31 29.06 5.53
N LYS A 16 -27.87 29.41 4.32
CA LYS A 16 -28.39 28.88 3.04
C LYS A 16 -27.51 27.82 2.40
N THR A 17 -26.47 27.34 3.09
CA THR A 17 -25.51 26.36 2.55
C THR A 17 -26.20 25.16 1.90
N ASN A 18 -27.14 24.50 2.60
CA ASN A 18 -27.80 23.31 2.07
C ASN A 18 -28.68 23.66 0.86
N GLU A 19 -29.49 24.73 0.96
CA GLU A 19 -30.35 25.20 -0.14
C GLU A 19 -29.54 25.43 -1.43
N VAL A 20 -28.39 26.10 -1.31
CA VAL A 20 -27.53 26.43 -2.44
C VAL A 20 -26.92 25.19 -3.07
N ASN A 21 -26.36 24.28 -2.25
CA ASN A 21 -25.75 23.05 -2.74
C ASN A 21 -26.79 22.11 -3.38
N GLU A 22 -27.97 21.97 -2.78
CA GLU A 22 -29.08 21.20 -3.37
C GLU A 22 -29.55 21.80 -4.70
N ARG A 23 -29.74 23.12 -4.76
CA ARG A 23 -30.11 23.85 -5.98
C ARG A 23 -29.11 23.64 -7.10
N GLN A 24 -27.81 23.70 -6.80
CA GLN A 24 -26.74 23.49 -7.79
C GLN A 24 -26.66 22.03 -8.25
N LEU A 25 -26.97 21.06 -7.37
CA LEU A 25 -26.95 19.63 -7.73
C LEU A 25 -28.22 19.19 -8.48
N ALA A 26 -29.38 19.82 -8.26
CA ALA A 26 -30.66 19.41 -8.84
C ALA A 26 -30.66 19.25 -10.38
N PRO A 27 -30.03 20.12 -11.20
CA PRO A 27 -29.93 19.90 -12.65
C PRO A 27 -29.12 18.66 -13.02
N VAL A 28 -28.11 18.31 -12.22
CA VAL A 28 -27.28 17.11 -12.41
C VAL A 28 -28.12 15.86 -12.15
N LEU A 29 -28.89 15.84 -11.07
CA LEU A 29 -29.80 14.73 -10.75
C LEU A 29 -30.79 14.43 -11.88
N LYS A 30 -31.29 15.48 -12.56
CA LYS A 30 -32.24 15.35 -13.67
C LYS A 30 -31.60 14.85 -14.97
N SER A 31 -30.28 15.04 -15.11
CA SER A 31 -29.56 14.79 -16.35
C SER A 31 -28.84 13.44 -16.38
N ILE A 32 -28.68 12.80 -15.21
CA ILE A 32 -27.85 11.60 -15.05
C ILE A 32 -28.73 10.43 -14.63
N LYS A 33 -28.61 9.31 -15.36
CA LYS A 33 -29.31 8.07 -14.98
C LYS A 33 -28.62 7.40 -13.80
N VAL A 34 -29.36 6.61 -13.03
CA VAL A 34 -28.88 5.94 -11.81
C VAL A 34 -27.59 5.14 -12.06
N GLU A 35 -27.48 4.47 -13.21
CA GLU A 35 -26.35 3.60 -13.54
C GLU A 35 -25.07 4.38 -13.87
N GLU A 36 -25.20 5.66 -14.21
CA GLU A 36 -24.10 6.54 -14.62
C GLU A 36 -23.42 7.23 -13.43
N TRP A 37 -24.00 7.15 -12.23
CA TRP A 37 -23.44 7.74 -11.01
C TRP A 37 -22.07 7.20 -10.64
N SER A 38 -21.74 5.97 -11.05
CA SER A 38 -20.40 5.39 -10.93
C SER A 38 -19.29 6.24 -11.62
N LYS A 39 -19.67 7.11 -12.55
CA LYS A 39 -18.76 8.00 -13.31
C LYS A 39 -18.72 9.43 -12.78
N ILE A 40 -19.47 9.72 -11.72
CA ILE A 40 -19.61 11.04 -11.12
C ILE A 40 -18.84 11.12 -9.82
N VAL A 41 -18.15 12.24 -9.65
CA VAL A 41 -17.55 12.66 -8.38
C VAL A 41 -18.09 14.05 -8.09
N ILE A 42 -18.46 14.32 -6.86
CA ILE A 42 -18.86 15.65 -6.42
C ILE A 42 -17.66 16.28 -5.73
N ALA A 43 -17.39 17.56 -6.01
CA ALA A 43 -16.43 18.36 -5.28
C ALA A 43 -17.20 19.47 -4.56
N TYR A 44 -17.21 19.42 -3.23
CA TYR A 44 -17.72 20.51 -2.42
C TYR A 44 -16.62 21.57 -2.24
N GLU A 45 -16.85 22.74 -2.80
CA GLU A 45 -15.95 23.88 -2.82
C GLU A 45 -16.57 25.05 -2.03
N PRO A 46 -16.29 25.20 -0.72
CA PRO A 46 -16.75 26.38 0.03
C PRO A 46 -16.15 27.64 -0.58
N VAL A 47 -16.88 28.32 -1.47
CA VAL A 47 -16.35 29.41 -2.32
C VAL A 47 -15.75 30.53 -1.46
N TRP A 48 -16.35 30.76 -0.30
CA TRP A 48 -15.90 31.73 0.70
C TRP A 48 -14.51 31.43 1.31
N ALA A 49 -14.03 30.20 1.23
CA ALA A 49 -12.72 29.76 1.73
C ALA A 49 -11.65 29.64 0.62
N ILE A 50 -12.01 29.88 -0.64
CA ILE A 50 -11.07 29.75 -1.77
C ILE A 50 -10.29 31.06 -1.94
N GLY A 51 -8.98 31.02 -1.69
CA GLY A 51 -8.09 32.17 -1.93
C GLY A 51 -8.27 33.36 -0.98
N THR A 52 -9.13 33.24 0.03
CA THR A 52 -9.44 34.31 1.00
C THR A 52 -8.60 34.25 2.28
N GLY A 53 -7.85 33.17 2.49
CA GLY A 53 -7.13 32.89 3.75
C GLY A 53 -8.03 32.38 4.88
N LYS A 54 -9.36 32.41 4.71
CA LYS A 54 -10.30 31.70 5.59
C LYS A 54 -10.32 30.22 5.19
N VAL A 55 -10.30 29.32 6.16
CA VAL A 55 -10.32 27.87 5.92
C VAL A 55 -11.52 27.29 6.65
N ALA A 56 -12.36 26.53 5.94
CA ALA A 56 -13.43 25.80 6.59
C ALA A 56 -12.84 24.78 7.57
N THR A 57 -13.41 24.70 8.77
CA THR A 57 -12.97 23.67 9.72
C THR A 57 -13.36 22.29 9.20
N PRO A 58 -12.67 21.22 9.64
CA PRO A 58 -13.06 19.86 9.26
C PRO A 58 -14.50 19.51 9.61
N ASP A 59 -15.04 20.04 10.71
CA ASP A 59 -16.44 19.86 11.09
C ASP A 59 -17.41 20.60 10.14
N GLN A 60 -17.07 21.82 9.70
CA GLN A 60 -17.88 22.55 8.72
C GLN A 60 -17.92 21.85 7.36
N ALA A 61 -16.79 21.27 6.94
CA ALA A 61 -16.70 20.48 5.72
C ALA A 61 -17.52 19.19 5.83
N GLU A 62 -17.39 18.46 6.94
CA GLU A 62 -18.15 17.24 7.23
C GLU A 62 -19.65 17.49 7.28
N GLU A 63 -20.10 18.52 8.01
CA GLU A 63 -21.52 18.90 8.11
C GLU A 63 -22.13 19.10 6.71
N THR A 64 -21.42 19.84 5.85
CA THR A 64 -21.92 20.17 4.52
C THR A 64 -21.93 18.95 3.60
N GLN A 65 -20.88 18.12 3.62
CA GLN A 65 -20.82 16.92 2.79
C GLN A 65 -21.77 15.82 3.26
N ALA A 66 -22.01 15.69 4.57
CA ALA A 66 -23.04 14.82 5.11
C ALA A 66 -24.43 15.24 4.61
N ALA A 67 -24.73 16.54 4.58
CA ALA A 67 -25.98 17.06 4.01
C ALA A 67 -26.10 16.78 2.51
N ILE A 68 -25.02 16.96 1.74
CA ILE A 68 -24.97 16.61 0.31
C ILE A 68 -25.25 15.11 0.12
N ARG A 69 -24.61 14.23 0.89
CA ARG A 69 -24.83 12.77 0.81
C ARG A 69 -26.27 12.40 1.15
N ALA A 70 -26.82 12.99 2.21
CA ALA A 70 -28.23 12.79 2.59
C ALA A 70 -29.21 13.24 1.50
N TYR A 71 -28.91 14.35 0.82
CA TYR A 71 -29.72 14.81 -0.31
C TYR A 71 -29.67 13.83 -1.49
N ILE A 72 -28.51 13.27 -1.82
CA ILE A 72 -28.37 12.26 -2.88
C ILE A 72 -29.13 10.98 -2.52
N ALA A 73 -29.07 10.55 -1.25
CA ALA A 73 -29.79 9.38 -0.76
C ALA A 73 -31.31 9.54 -0.99
N LYS A 74 -31.83 10.71 -0.59
CA LYS A 74 -33.25 11.07 -0.76
C LYS A 74 -33.67 11.21 -2.22
N ALA A 75 -32.82 11.81 -3.06
CA ALA A 75 -33.20 12.19 -4.42
C ALA A 75 -32.89 11.12 -5.48
N VAL A 76 -31.98 10.19 -5.20
CA VAL A 76 -31.56 9.12 -6.12
C VAL A 76 -31.77 7.74 -5.50
N SER A 77 -30.93 7.38 -4.52
CA SER A 77 -31.05 6.15 -3.71
C SER A 77 -29.93 6.09 -2.66
N ASP A 78 -30.14 5.31 -1.61
CA ASP A 78 -29.11 5.03 -0.59
C ASP A 78 -27.86 4.37 -1.21
N GLU A 79 -28.04 3.46 -2.18
CA GLU A 79 -26.93 2.78 -2.86
C GLU A 79 -26.04 3.78 -3.62
N VAL A 80 -26.63 4.75 -4.31
CA VAL A 80 -25.87 5.79 -4.99
C VAL A 80 -25.17 6.70 -3.98
N ALA A 81 -25.84 7.07 -2.90
CA ALA A 81 -25.28 7.94 -1.87
C ALA A 81 -24.10 7.30 -1.13
N GLU A 82 -24.12 5.98 -0.91
CA GLU A 82 -23.02 5.23 -0.30
C GLU A 82 -21.81 5.16 -1.24
N LYS A 83 -22.03 5.02 -2.56
CA LYS A 83 -20.96 4.79 -3.55
C LYS A 83 -20.38 6.07 -4.16
N VAL A 84 -21.15 7.15 -4.21
CA VAL A 84 -20.69 8.41 -4.80
C VAL A 84 -19.57 8.99 -3.95
N ARG A 85 -18.49 9.42 -4.63
CA ARG A 85 -17.37 10.09 -3.98
C ARG A 85 -17.65 11.58 -3.87
N ILE A 86 -17.50 12.12 -2.67
CA ILE A 86 -17.62 13.53 -2.36
C ILE A 86 -16.25 14.03 -1.88
N GLN A 87 -15.59 14.81 -2.72
CA GLN A 87 -14.29 15.41 -2.44
C GLN A 87 -14.45 16.79 -1.81
N TYR A 88 -13.56 17.11 -0.88
CA TYR A 88 -13.43 18.47 -0.37
C TYR A 88 -12.48 19.27 -1.28
N GLY A 89 -12.95 20.40 -1.81
CA GLY A 89 -12.21 21.27 -2.71
C GLY A 89 -11.82 22.63 -2.10
N GLY A 90 -11.95 22.79 -0.78
CA GLY A 90 -11.42 23.97 -0.09
C GLY A 90 -9.88 23.92 0.10
N SER A 91 -9.36 24.78 0.97
CA SER A 91 -7.91 24.84 1.24
C SER A 91 -7.41 23.59 1.96
N VAL A 92 -6.66 22.74 1.24
CA VAL A 92 -6.00 21.54 1.77
C VAL A 92 -4.49 21.73 1.81
N THR A 93 -3.89 21.40 2.94
CA THR A 93 -2.45 21.49 3.21
C THR A 93 -1.95 20.21 3.88
N PRO A 94 -0.63 19.96 3.90
CA PRO A 94 -0.05 18.82 4.62
C PRO A 94 -0.39 18.78 6.12
N GLU A 95 -0.72 19.92 6.71
CA GLU A 95 -1.03 20.08 8.13
C GLU A 95 -2.49 19.70 8.44
N ASN A 96 -3.44 19.97 7.54
CA ASN A 96 -4.87 19.75 7.80
C ASN A 96 -5.46 18.51 7.12
N CYS A 97 -4.78 17.95 6.10
CA CYS A 97 -5.34 16.88 5.27
C CYS A 97 -5.71 15.61 6.06
N ALA A 98 -4.92 15.23 7.06
CA ALA A 98 -5.16 14.04 7.87
C ALA A 98 -6.43 14.15 8.72
N GLU A 99 -6.75 15.35 9.22
CA GLU A 99 -7.97 15.57 9.99
C GLU A 99 -9.19 15.64 9.06
N LEU A 100 -9.08 16.32 7.93
CA LEU A 100 -10.14 16.41 6.92
C LEU A 100 -10.53 15.01 6.39
N ILE A 101 -9.56 14.20 5.96
CA ILE A 101 -9.85 12.88 5.38
C ILE A 101 -10.37 11.88 6.42
N SER A 102 -10.22 12.16 7.72
CA SER A 102 -10.75 11.31 8.79
C SER A 102 -12.27 11.45 8.95
N LYS A 103 -12.87 12.47 8.33
CA LYS A 103 -14.31 12.72 8.44
C LYS A 103 -15.11 11.74 7.59
N PRO A 104 -16.24 11.20 8.09
CA PRO A 104 -16.98 10.13 7.44
C PRO A 104 -17.43 10.41 6.00
N ASN A 105 -17.72 11.67 5.67
CA ASN A 105 -18.27 12.02 4.36
C ASN A 105 -17.25 12.63 3.40
N ILE A 106 -15.99 12.83 3.82
CA ILE A 106 -14.89 13.34 2.99
C ILE A 106 -14.16 12.15 2.34
N ASP A 107 -14.43 11.92 1.05
CA ASP A 107 -13.88 10.79 0.28
C ASP A 107 -12.55 11.11 -0.44
N GLY A 108 -12.00 12.31 -0.20
CA GLY A 108 -10.78 12.78 -0.84
C GLY A 108 -10.77 14.28 -1.07
N PHE A 109 -9.83 14.72 -1.90
CA PHE A 109 -9.56 16.13 -2.13
C PHE A 109 -9.52 16.51 -3.62
N LEU A 110 -10.08 17.68 -3.93
CA LEU A 110 -9.82 18.39 -5.18
C LEU A 110 -8.83 19.52 -4.88
N VAL A 111 -7.54 19.26 -5.07
CA VAL A 111 -6.48 20.16 -4.58
C VAL A 111 -6.10 21.19 -5.64
N GLY A 112 -6.31 22.47 -5.32
CA GLY A 112 -5.89 23.61 -6.14
C GLY A 112 -4.39 23.92 -6.02
N GLY A 113 -4.03 25.13 -5.58
CA GLY A 113 -2.65 25.63 -5.62
C GLY A 113 -1.58 24.79 -4.89
N ALA A 114 -1.96 23.99 -3.89
CA ALA A 114 -1.04 23.07 -3.22
C ALA A 114 -0.56 21.94 -4.16
N SER A 115 -1.34 21.57 -5.18
CA SER A 115 -0.97 20.52 -6.16
C SER A 115 0.26 20.87 -7.01
N LEU A 116 0.61 22.16 -7.09
CA LEU A 116 1.76 22.66 -7.84
C LEU A 116 3.05 22.69 -7.00
N LYS A 117 3.01 22.20 -5.75
CA LYS A 117 4.13 22.22 -4.81
C LYS A 117 4.58 20.80 -4.48
N ALA A 118 5.86 20.62 -4.14
CA ALA A 118 6.40 19.32 -3.74
C ALA A 118 5.68 18.72 -2.52
N SER A 119 5.20 19.58 -1.60
CA SER A 119 4.41 19.20 -0.43
C SER A 119 3.07 18.54 -0.78
N PHE A 120 2.64 18.55 -2.04
CA PHE A 120 1.47 17.80 -2.49
C PHE A 120 1.62 16.29 -2.25
N MET A 121 2.84 15.76 -2.34
CA MET A 121 3.09 14.34 -2.04
C MET A 121 2.75 14.00 -0.59
N ASP A 122 2.99 14.92 0.35
CA ASP A 122 2.62 14.72 1.75
C ASP A 122 1.10 14.66 1.93
N ILE A 123 0.36 15.49 1.19
CA ILE A 123 -1.11 15.43 1.18
C ILE A 123 -1.56 14.05 0.71
N ILE A 124 -1.04 13.55 -0.42
CA ILE A 124 -1.41 12.22 -0.94
C ILE A 124 -1.10 11.13 0.08
N LEU A 125 0.13 11.09 0.62
CA LEU A 125 0.59 10.05 1.53
C LEU A 125 -0.18 10.01 2.86
N LYS A 126 -0.57 11.18 3.38
CA LYS A 126 -1.36 11.28 4.62
C LYS A 126 -2.85 11.02 4.41
N SER A 127 -3.33 11.08 3.17
CA SER A 127 -4.76 10.90 2.84
C SER A 127 -5.12 9.47 2.47
N ILE A 128 -4.13 8.63 2.20
CA ILE A 128 -4.35 7.21 1.91
C ILE A 128 -4.42 6.46 3.24
N PRO A 129 -5.52 5.77 3.56
CA PRO A 129 -5.57 4.92 4.74
C PRO A 129 -4.43 3.89 4.65
N PRO A 130 -3.69 3.63 5.75
CA PRO A 130 -2.59 2.69 5.72
C PRO A 130 -3.09 1.35 5.21
N THR A 131 -2.54 0.88 4.08
CA THR A 131 -2.88 -0.44 3.56
C THR A 131 -2.49 -1.47 4.63
N PRO A 132 -3.42 -2.29 5.13
CA PRO A 132 -3.07 -3.31 6.12
C PRO A 132 -1.97 -4.21 5.53
N LEU A 133 -0.81 -4.23 6.17
CA LEU A 133 0.27 -5.12 5.75
C LEU A 133 -0.22 -6.56 5.90
N LYS A 134 -0.28 -7.31 4.79
CA LYS A 134 -0.56 -8.74 4.85
C LYS A 134 0.57 -9.41 5.65
N LYS A 135 0.19 -10.20 6.66
CA LYS A 135 1.17 -10.98 7.41
C LYS A 135 1.94 -11.89 6.45
N PRO A 136 3.28 -11.96 6.54
CA PRO A 136 4.07 -12.82 5.67
C PRO A 136 3.68 -14.28 5.89
N THR A 137 3.47 -15.01 4.80
CA THR A 137 3.30 -16.47 4.85
C THR A 137 4.66 -17.12 4.63
N PHE A 138 5.04 -18.01 5.54
CA PHE A 138 6.30 -18.74 5.47
C PHE A 138 6.07 -20.11 4.83
N VAL A 139 6.93 -20.48 3.90
CA VAL A 139 6.86 -21.75 3.17
C VAL A 139 8.04 -22.64 3.52
N SER A 140 7.92 -23.94 3.26
CA SER A 140 8.97 -24.93 3.52
C SER A 140 9.96 -25.04 2.35
N VAL A 141 11.23 -25.36 2.62
CA VAL A 141 12.30 -25.52 1.63
C VAL A 141 11.93 -26.51 0.52
N LYS A 142 11.21 -27.60 0.82
CA LYS A 142 10.74 -28.56 -0.20
C LYS A 142 9.80 -27.98 -1.27
N THR A 143 9.23 -26.78 -1.04
CA THR A 143 8.32 -26.10 -1.98
C THR A 143 9.03 -25.10 -2.89
N LEU A 144 10.35 -25.02 -2.81
CA LEU A 144 11.16 -24.17 -3.68
C LEU A 144 11.00 -24.58 -5.14
N ASN A 145 10.51 -23.65 -5.96
CA ASN A 145 10.42 -23.79 -7.40
C ASN A 145 11.29 -22.72 -8.08
N PRO A 146 12.12 -23.08 -9.08
CA PRO A 146 12.90 -22.12 -9.86
C PRO A 146 12.05 -20.94 -10.36
N GLY A 147 12.57 -19.72 -10.25
CA GLY A 147 11.90 -18.49 -10.72
C GLY A 147 10.87 -17.90 -9.76
N SER A 148 10.55 -18.58 -8.64
CA SER A 148 9.66 -18.05 -7.61
C SER A 148 10.20 -16.73 -7.02
N ARG A 149 9.32 -15.79 -6.70
CA ARG A 149 9.66 -14.49 -6.07
C ARG A 149 8.75 -14.23 -4.88
N GLY A 150 9.20 -13.41 -3.94
CA GLY A 150 8.41 -13.03 -2.78
C GLY A 150 8.26 -14.14 -1.74
N VAL A 151 9.16 -15.12 -1.74
CA VAL A 151 9.12 -16.27 -0.83
C VAL A 151 9.72 -15.92 0.52
N ASN A 152 9.13 -16.46 1.60
CA ASN A 152 9.56 -16.23 2.98
C ASN A 152 9.85 -17.56 3.67
N PHE A 153 10.93 -17.62 4.45
CA PHE A 153 11.40 -18.82 5.13
C PHE A 153 11.79 -18.54 6.57
N MET A 154 11.55 -19.54 7.44
CA MET A 154 12.16 -19.65 8.76
C MET A 154 13.11 -20.85 8.69
N VAL A 155 14.41 -20.60 8.74
CA VAL A 155 15.44 -21.61 8.48
C VAL A 155 16.56 -21.51 9.50
N LYS A 156 17.31 -22.60 9.68
CA LYS A 156 18.55 -22.62 10.47
C LYS A 156 19.73 -22.67 9.52
N CYS A 157 20.78 -21.89 9.79
CA CYS A 157 22.02 -21.93 9.02
C CYS A 157 22.74 -23.25 9.34
N THR A 158 22.96 -24.09 8.33
CA THR A 158 23.69 -25.37 8.46
C THR A 158 25.15 -25.25 8.03
N LYS A 159 25.48 -24.25 7.21
CA LYS A 159 26.85 -23.92 6.84
C LYS A 159 27.00 -22.41 6.80
N ALA A 160 27.96 -21.89 7.56
CA ALA A 160 28.21 -20.46 7.67
C ALA A 160 28.52 -19.83 6.30
N ALA A 161 28.25 -18.53 6.20
CA ALA A 161 28.49 -17.76 4.98
C ALA A 161 29.98 -17.71 4.60
N ALA A 162 30.28 -17.99 3.34
CA ALA A 162 31.60 -17.89 2.74
C ALA A 162 31.54 -17.23 1.36
N PRO A 163 32.64 -16.63 0.84
CA PRO A 163 32.67 -16.13 -0.53
C PRO A 163 32.28 -17.22 -1.54
N ALA A 164 31.42 -16.86 -2.49
CA ALA A 164 30.97 -17.76 -3.54
C ALA A 164 32.11 -18.07 -4.51
N GLU A 165 32.23 -19.33 -4.91
CA GLU A 165 33.30 -19.75 -5.81
C GLU A 165 33.08 -19.20 -7.23
N GLY A 166 34.05 -18.45 -7.73
CA GLY A 166 34.05 -17.89 -9.09
C GLY A 166 33.11 -16.71 -9.31
N THR A 167 32.58 -16.07 -8.26
CA THR A 167 31.83 -14.81 -8.37
C THR A 167 32.23 -13.82 -7.29
N GLU A 168 32.98 -12.78 -7.68
CA GLU A 168 33.44 -11.76 -6.75
C GLU A 168 32.27 -10.97 -6.13
N GLY A 169 32.35 -10.69 -4.82
CA GLY A 169 31.34 -9.90 -4.10
C GLY A 169 30.02 -10.64 -3.85
N VAL A 170 29.96 -11.95 -4.05
CA VAL A 170 28.83 -12.80 -3.66
C VAL A 170 29.28 -13.73 -2.55
N PHE A 171 28.40 -13.93 -1.57
CA PHE A 171 28.57 -14.86 -0.46
C PHE A 171 27.47 -15.91 -0.51
N GLU A 172 27.82 -17.14 -0.17
CA GLU A 172 26.89 -18.26 -0.06
C GLU A 172 26.96 -18.90 1.32
N ALA A 173 25.78 -19.26 1.84
CA ALA A 173 25.61 -20.04 3.05
C ALA A 173 24.62 -21.19 2.79
N GLN A 174 24.64 -22.24 3.60
CA GLN A 174 23.60 -23.27 3.55
C GLN A 174 22.63 -23.06 4.69
N VAL A 175 21.33 -23.08 4.37
CA VAL A 175 20.23 -22.92 5.31
C VAL A 175 19.20 -24.01 5.09
N GLY A 176 18.44 -24.39 6.11
CA GLY A 176 17.40 -25.39 5.94
C GLY A 176 16.35 -25.42 7.03
N ASP A 177 15.31 -26.19 6.78
CA ASP A 177 14.22 -26.51 7.69
C ASP A 177 14.09 -28.03 7.86
N ASP A 178 13.01 -28.48 8.50
CA ASP A 178 12.69 -29.90 8.69
C ASP A 178 12.34 -30.64 7.38
N THR A 179 12.26 -29.93 6.25
CA THR A 179 11.95 -30.48 4.94
C THR A 179 13.16 -30.60 4.01
N GLY A 180 14.20 -29.78 4.20
CA GLY A 180 15.39 -29.81 3.37
C GLY A 180 16.36 -28.66 3.62
N VAL A 181 17.41 -28.61 2.80
CA VAL A 181 18.40 -27.53 2.77
C VAL A 181 18.46 -26.86 1.40
N VAL A 182 18.87 -25.61 1.39
CA VAL A 182 19.12 -24.79 0.20
C VAL A 182 20.29 -23.84 0.47
N THR A 183 20.98 -23.46 -0.59
CA THR A 183 22.07 -22.50 -0.58
C THR A 183 21.46 -21.12 -0.81
N VAL A 184 21.71 -20.23 0.14
CA VAL A 184 21.33 -18.83 0.05
C VAL A 184 22.52 -18.02 -0.46
N SER A 185 22.27 -17.14 -1.43
CA SER A 185 23.29 -16.28 -2.04
C SER A 185 22.92 -14.81 -1.84
N PHE A 186 23.89 -14.00 -1.40
CA PHE A 186 23.71 -12.58 -1.13
C PHE A 186 24.99 -11.79 -1.41
N ARG A 187 24.86 -10.46 -1.57
CA ARG A 187 26.00 -9.57 -1.88
C ARG A 187 26.47 -8.71 -0.70
N ASP A 188 25.58 -8.52 0.28
CA ASP A 188 25.89 -7.72 1.45
C ASP A 188 26.73 -8.53 2.45
N LYS A 189 27.97 -8.06 2.67
CA LYS A 189 28.93 -8.70 3.57
C LYS A 189 28.47 -8.67 5.03
N GLU A 190 27.64 -7.70 5.43
CA GLU A 190 27.12 -7.62 6.80
C GLU A 190 26.25 -8.83 7.14
N LEU A 191 25.54 -9.39 6.15
CA LEU A 191 24.70 -10.58 6.32
C LEU A 191 25.50 -11.84 6.64
N CYS A 192 26.81 -11.87 6.35
CA CYS A 192 27.68 -12.98 6.76
C CYS A 192 27.72 -13.16 8.29
N SER A 193 27.61 -12.06 9.04
CA SER A 193 27.59 -12.10 10.51
C SER A 193 26.29 -12.68 11.07
N VAL A 194 25.22 -12.69 10.26
CA VAL A 194 23.89 -13.19 10.62
C VAL A 194 23.76 -14.70 10.36
N CYS A 195 24.42 -15.24 9.32
CA CYS A 195 24.41 -16.68 9.02
C CYS A 195 25.67 -17.37 9.56
N THR A 196 25.69 -17.57 10.87
CA THR A 196 26.61 -18.48 11.55
C THR A 196 25.94 -19.84 11.75
N GLU A 197 26.73 -20.92 11.79
CA GLU A 197 26.19 -22.28 11.94
C GLU A 197 25.31 -22.40 13.20
N GLY A 198 24.11 -22.98 13.03
CA GLY A 198 23.08 -23.08 14.08
C GLY A 198 22.19 -21.85 14.23
N ALA A 199 22.50 -20.71 13.62
CA ALA A 199 21.71 -19.50 13.72
C ALA A 199 20.29 -19.70 13.16
N SER A 200 19.29 -19.19 13.87
CA SER A 200 17.91 -19.13 13.41
C SER A 200 17.69 -17.87 12.59
N ILE A 201 17.22 -18.01 11.35
CA ILE A 201 17.18 -16.96 10.36
C ILE A 201 15.77 -16.83 9.81
N ARG A 202 15.34 -15.58 9.70
CA ARG A 202 14.13 -15.16 9.03
C ARG A 202 14.50 -14.52 7.69
N ILE A 203 14.02 -15.13 6.61
CA ILE A 203 14.19 -14.64 5.25
C ILE A 203 12.82 -14.21 4.74
N GLN A 204 12.71 -13.00 4.18
CA GLN A 204 11.47 -12.50 3.60
C GLN A 204 11.70 -11.87 2.25
N ASN A 205 10.71 -12.01 1.37
CA ASN A 205 10.70 -11.46 0.02
C ASN A 205 11.92 -11.87 -0.82
N ALA A 206 12.46 -13.07 -0.59
CA ALA A 206 13.57 -13.60 -1.37
C ALA A 206 13.10 -14.09 -2.75
N SER A 207 14.07 -14.31 -3.65
CA SER A 207 13.83 -14.88 -4.98
C SER A 207 14.56 -16.19 -5.16
N VAL A 208 13.97 -17.13 -5.89
CA VAL A 208 14.58 -18.42 -6.22
C VAL A 208 15.16 -18.31 -7.62
N LYS A 209 16.49 -18.37 -7.72
CA LYS A 209 17.23 -18.22 -8.98
C LYS A 209 17.97 -19.50 -9.33
N MET A 210 18.19 -19.69 -10.62
CA MET A 210 19.07 -20.74 -11.13
C MET A 210 20.48 -20.17 -11.30
N VAL A 211 21.47 -20.86 -10.75
CA VAL A 211 22.89 -20.54 -10.91
C VAL A 211 23.60 -21.82 -11.35
N LYS A 212 24.15 -21.81 -12.57
CA LYS A 212 24.86 -22.97 -13.16
C LYS A 212 24.03 -24.28 -13.12
N GLY A 213 22.71 -24.21 -13.35
CA GLY A 213 21.83 -25.39 -13.33
C GLY A 213 21.27 -25.78 -11.97
N TYR A 214 21.62 -25.04 -10.91
CA TYR A 214 21.19 -25.34 -9.53
C TYR A 214 20.35 -24.22 -8.92
N VAL A 215 19.44 -24.59 -8.02
CA VAL A 215 18.62 -23.63 -7.28
C VAL A 215 19.46 -22.89 -6.24
N ARG A 216 19.27 -21.57 -6.17
CA ARG A 216 19.78 -20.68 -5.13
C ARG A 216 18.67 -19.78 -4.61
N LEU A 217 18.61 -19.64 -3.29
CA LEU A 217 17.78 -18.62 -2.67
C LEU A 217 18.55 -17.29 -2.69
N SER A 218 18.14 -16.36 -3.54
CA SER A 218 18.79 -15.06 -3.71
C SER A 218 18.16 -14.00 -2.82
N VAL A 219 18.99 -13.38 -1.98
CA VAL A 219 18.64 -12.21 -1.15
C VAL A 219 19.24 -10.98 -1.82
N ASP A 220 18.37 -10.08 -2.27
CA ASP A 220 18.74 -8.79 -2.85
C ASP A 220 18.28 -7.63 -1.97
N LYS A 221 18.41 -6.39 -2.45
CA LYS A 221 18.07 -5.18 -1.69
C LYS A 221 16.59 -5.07 -1.28
N TRP A 222 15.71 -5.90 -1.83
CA TRP A 222 14.28 -5.93 -1.52
C TRP A 222 13.91 -7.07 -0.56
N ALA A 223 14.85 -7.99 -0.30
CA ALA A 223 14.68 -9.08 0.64
C ALA A 223 15.15 -8.67 2.04
N ALA A 224 14.47 -9.16 3.07
CA ALA A 224 14.96 -9.08 4.44
C ALA A 224 15.63 -10.40 4.81
N PHE A 225 16.84 -10.33 5.34
CA PHE A 225 17.59 -11.48 5.86
C PHE A 225 18.11 -11.10 7.24
N LYS A 226 17.54 -11.68 8.30
CA LYS A 226 17.80 -11.27 9.68
C LYS A 226 17.76 -12.49 10.61
N ALA A 227 18.32 -12.35 11.81
CA ALA A 227 18.07 -13.31 12.87
C ALA A 227 16.56 -13.41 13.14
N ALA A 228 16.08 -14.63 13.42
CA ALA A 228 14.71 -14.84 13.86
C ALA A 228 14.48 -14.18 15.23
N ASP A 229 13.25 -13.74 15.49
CA ASP A 229 12.87 -13.07 16.75
C ASP A 229 13.04 -14.00 17.98
N SER A 230 13.01 -15.31 17.76
CA SER A 230 13.30 -16.35 18.74
C SER A 230 14.02 -17.54 18.08
N PRO A 231 14.76 -18.37 18.85
CA PRO A 231 15.36 -19.60 18.34
C PRO A 231 14.31 -20.55 17.75
N LEU A 232 14.64 -21.16 16.61
CA LEU A 232 13.78 -22.13 15.93
C LEU A 232 14.00 -23.54 16.47
N ASP A 233 12.91 -24.16 16.92
CA ASP A 233 12.90 -25.48 17.53
C ASP A 233 12.49 -26.57 16.53
N PHE A 234 13.42 -26.85 15.61
CA PHE A 234 13.37 -28.00 14.70
C PHE A 234 14.78 -28.48 14.34
N GLU A 235 14.86 -29.73 13.91
CA GLU A 235 16.06 -30.32 13.31
C GLU A 235 16.04 -30.16 11.79
N VAL A 236 17.17 -29.78 11.20
CA VAL A 236 17.27 -29.58 9.76
C VAL A 236 17.42 -30.91 9.04
N LYS A 237 16.61 -31.15 8.01
CA LYS A 237 16.68 -32.38 7.20
C LYS A 237 17.71 -32.25 6.07
N ALA A 238 18.99 -32.29 6.43
CA ALA A 238 20.10 -32.10 5.49
C ALA A 238 20.17 -33.11 4.32
N LYS A 239 19.50 -34.27 4.42
CA LYS A 239 19.47 -35.29 3.35
C LYS A 239 18.73 -34.84 2.08
N ASN A 240 17.92 -33.79 2.14
CA ASN A 240 17.18 -33.27 0.99
C ASN A 240 17.74 -31.90 0.58
N ASP A 241 18.77 -31.90 -0.28
CA ASP A 241 19.45 -30.68 -0.71
C ASP A 241 18.94 -30.18 -2.07
N MET A 242 18.10 -29.15 -2.03
CA MET A 242 17.50 -28.52 -3.20
C MET A 242 18.55 -27.81 -4.09
N SER A 243 19.72 -27.48 -3.54
CA SER A 243 20.82 -26.83 -4.27
C SER A 243 21.65 -27.79 -5.11
N THR A 244 21.44 -29.10 -4.96
CA THR A 244 22.14 -30.14 -5.72
C THR A 244 21.24 -30.81 -6.75
N THR A 245 19.95 -30.47 -6.75
CA THR A 245 19.01 -30.90 -7.78
C THR A 245 19.30 -30.11 -9.06
N GLU A 246 19.81 -30.79 -10.08
CA GLU A 246 19.99 -30.23 -11.41
C GLU A 246 18.65 -30.18 -12.14
N TYR A 247 18.27 -29.00 -12.63
CA TYR A 247 17.06 -28.83 -13.45
C TYR A 247 17.48 -28.67 -14.90
N GLU A 248 16.97 -29.52 -15.79
CA GLU A 248 17.10 -29.32 -17.23
C GLU A 248 16.33 -28.06 -17.64
N LEU A 249 17.02 -27.12 -18.29
CA LEU A 249 16.38 -26.02 -19.01
C LEU A 249 15.63 -26.62 -20.21
N VAL A 250 14.34 -26.88 -20.06
CA VAL A 250 13.48 -27.16 -21.21
C VAL A 250 13.33 -25.84 -21.96
N ALA A 251 14.11 -25.67 -23.03
CA ALA A 251 13.98 -24.53 -23.92
C ALA A 251 12.60 -24.58 -24.57
N SER A 252 11.71 -23.66 -24.16
CA SER A 252 10.45 -23.34 -24.83
C SER A 252 10.66 -22.22 -25.84
#